data_AF-A0A348PN64-F1
#
_entry.id   AF-A0A348PN64-F1
#
_cell.length_a   1.000
_cell.length_b   1.000
_cell.length_c   1.000
_cell.angle_alpha   90.00
_cell.angle_beta   90.00
_cell.angle_gamma   90.00
#
_symmetry.space_group_name_H-M   'P 1'
#
loop_
_entity.id
_entity.type
_entity.pdbx_description
1 polymer ?
#
loop_
_entity_poly.entity_id
_entity_poly.type
_entity_poly.pdbx_seq_one_letter_code
_entity_poly.pdbx_strand_id
1 'polypeptide(L)' 'MDTNFSPRVKDVISFSREEALRLGHDYIGTEHFLLGM' A
#
# COMPACT_ATOMS: atom_id res chain seq x y z
N MET A 1 -10.71 9.37 -7.29
CA MET A 1 -9.51 8.97 -8.06
C MET A 1 -9.81 7.63 -8.68
N ASP A 2 -10.44 7.61 -9.86
CA ASP A 2 -10.66 6.37 -10.61
C ASP A 2 -9.41 6.08 -11.43
N THR A 3 -8.36 5.67 -10.72
CA THR A 3 -7.15 5.13 -11.34
C THR A 3 -7.45 3.68 -11.73
N ASN A 4 -7.36 3.40 -13.04
CA ASN A 4 -7.60 2.10 -13.66
C ASN A 4 -6.45 1.13 -13.34
N PHE A 5 -6.20 0.90 -12.05
CA PHE A 5 -5.22 -0.06 -11.57
C PHE A 5 -5.79 -1.47 -11.69
N SER A 6 -4.94 -2.43 -12.07
CA SER A 6 -5.32 -3.84 -12.05
C SER A 6 -5.72 -4.24 -10.61
N PRO A 7 -6.60 -5.24 -10.43
CA PRO A 7 -7.04 -5.67 -9.11
C PRO A 7 -5.86 -5.93 -8.16
N ARG A 8 -4.82 -6.60 -8.66
CA ARG A 8 -3.58 -6.86 -7.93
C ARG A 8 -2.89 -5.60 -7.41
N VAL A 9 -2.87 -4.52 -8.19
CA VAL A 9 -2.25 -3.24 -7.75
C VAL A 9 -3.09 -2.59 -6.65
N LYS A 10 -4.42 -2.74 -6.67
CA LYS A 10 -5.29 -2.27 -5.58
C LYS A 10 -5.05 -3.04 -4.28
N ASP A 11 -4.81 -4.35 -4.39
CA ASP A 11 -4.50 -5.20 -3.24
C ASP A 11 -3.16 -4.79 -2.61
N VAL A 12 -2.11 -4.64 -3.42
CA VAL A 12 -0.78 -4.19 -2.94
C VAL A 12 -0.85 -2.82 -2.26
N ILE A 13 -1.60 -1.87 -2.82
CA ILE A 13 -1.79 -0.54 -2.20
C ILE A 13 -2.50 -0.66 -0.85
N SER A 14 -3.50 -1.54 -0.76
CA SER A 14 -4.23 -1.79 0.50
C SER A 14 -3.31 -2.38 1.56
N PHE A 15 -2.53 -3.42 1.22
CA PHE A 15 -1.55 -4.02 2.14
C PHE A 15 -0.46 -3.02 2.57
N SER A 16 0.06 -2.23 1.64
CA SER A 16 1.06 -1.20 1.94
C SER A 16 0.52 -0.16 2.92
N ARG A 17 -0.77 0.18 2.82
CA ARG A 17 -1.42 1.11 3.76
C ARG A 17 -1.59 0.50 5.14
N GLU A 18 -1.95 -0.78 5.22
CA GLU A 18 -2.06 -1.49 6.50
C GLU A 18 -0.71 -1.57 7.22
N GLU A 19 0.38 -1.84 6.48
CA GLU A 19 1.73 -1.88 7.04
C GLU A 19 2.20 -0.51 7.53
N ALA A 20 1.92 0.55 6.77
CA ALA A 20 2.20 1.92 7.20
C ALA A 20 1.49 2.25 8.52
N LEU A 21 0.21 1.89 8.64
CA LEU A 21 -0.57 2.07 9.87
C LEU A 21 -0.02 1.23 11.04
N ARG A 22 0.35 -0.02 10.77
CA ARG A 22 0.92 -0.95 11.77
C ARG A 22 2.24 -0.43 12.33
N LEU A 23 3.03 0.24 11.51
CA LEU A 23 4.33 0.83 11.88
C LEU A 23 4.20 2.27 12.41
N GLY A 24 3.02 2.89 12.33
CA GLY A 24 2.78 4.26 12.79
C GLY A 24 3.33 5.34 11.84
N HIS A 25 3.47 5.03 10.55
CA HIS A 25 3.90 5.96 9.53
C HIS A 25 2.69 6.69 8.92
N ASP A 26 2.76 8.02 8.85
CA ASP A 26 1.71 8.87 8.27
C ASP A 26 1.68 8.85 6.72
N TYR A 27 2.63 8.16 6.07
CA TYR A 27 2.72 8.06 4.62
C TYR A 27 3.15 6.66 4.17
N ILE A 28 2.73 6.29 2.94
CA ILE A 28 3.13 5.03 2.31
C ILE A 28 4.48 5.24 1.60
N GLY A 29 5.57 4.93 2.30
CA GLY A 29 6.91 4.83 1.70
C GLY A 29 7.06 3.61 0.79
N THR A 30 8.14 3.58 0.01
CA THR A 30 8.47 2.43 -0.85
C THR A 30 8.75 1.16 -0.05
N GLU A 31 9.11 1.27 1.23
CA GLU A 31 9.31 0.11 2.11
C GLU A 31 8.00 -0.62 2.37
N HIS A 32 6.88 0.09 2.48
CA HIS A 32 5.57 -0.51 2.69
C HIS A 32 5.06 -1.24 1.43
N PHE A 33 5.46 -0.80 0.23
CA PHE A 33 5.20 -1.54 -1.02
C PHE A 33 5.94 -2.88 -1.07
N LEU A 34 7.16 -2.93 -0.52
CA LEU A 34 7.93 -4.17 -0.44
C LEU A 34 7.35 -5.14 0.59
N LEU A 35 6.81 -4.62 1.70
CA LEU A 35 6.13 -5.42 2.73
C LEU A 35 4.70 -5.84 2.33
N GLY A 36 4.07 -5.12 1.40
CA GLY A 36 2.72 -5.38 0.89
C GLY A 36 2.64 -6.26 -0.36
N MET A 37 3.76 -6.81 -0.84
CA MET A 37 3.82 -7.85 -1.89
C MET A 37 3.83 -9.25 -1.30
#